data_AF-B4X5X3-F1
#
_entry.id   AF-B4X5X3-F1
#
_cell.length_a   1.000
_cell.length_b   1.000
_cell.length_c   1.000
_cell.angle_alpha   90.00
_cell.angle_beta   90.00
_cell.angle_gamma   90.00
#
_symmetry.space_group_name_H-M   'P 1'
#
loop_
_entity.id
_entity.type
_entity.pdbx_description
1 polymer ?
#
loop_
_entity_poly.entity_id
_entity_poly.type
_entity_poly.pdbx_seq_one_letter_code
_entity_poly.pdbx_strand_id
1 'polypeptide(L)'
;MIRHGLFAFQAGGVGAAMLEIIMKKILTVLLLSFLSVTAQASEQADKTAAAKEVLEASNAKAIFSEARRQIEGMTDQALTQTIPADNKAMMERYTSRVQTILEEGLDWGAMEEQMLAIYQRTFSLQELRDMAEFYQSDSGRAIMKKMPQVMAESVQISQRQMQHVMPSLQQMFSDMEAELAQADAQKGAQKP
;
A
#
# COMPACT_ATOMS: atom_id res chain seq x y z
N MET A 1 -44.55 -85.50 28.14
CA MET A 1 -43.06 -85.46 28.15
C MET A 1 -42.60 -85.28 26.72
N ILE A 2 -41.80 -84.25 26.46
CA ILE A 2 -40.65 -84.20 25.53
C ILE A 2 -40.28 -82.70 25.39
N ARG A 3 -39.11 -82.32 25.94
CA ARG A 3 -38.42 -81.04 25.69
C ARG A 3 -37.55 -81.25 24.45
N HIS A 4 -37.60 -80.31 23.49
CA HIS A 4 -36.50 -80.14 22.52
C HIS A 4 -35.89 -78.75 22.68
N GLY A 5 -34.56 -78.77 22.82
CA GLY A 5 -33.70 -77.66 23.19
C GLY A 5 -33.37 -76.73 22.04
N LEU A 6 -33.10 -75.49 22.45
CA LEU A 6 -32.61 -74.37 21.65
C LEU A 6 -31.08 -74.49 21.55
N PHE A 7 -30.54 -74.56 20.34
CA PHE A 7 -29.14 -74.22 20.07
C PHE A 7 -29.14 -73.16 18.96
N ALA A 8 -28.90 -71.91 19.34
CA ALA A 8 -28.61 -70.82 18.42
C ALA A 8 -27.12 -70.46 18.56
N PHE A 9 -26.39 -70.73 17.49
CA PHE A 9 -24.99 -70.43 17.25
C PHE A 9 -24.81 -68.90 17.13
N GLN A 10 -23.95 -68.31 17.97
CA GLN A 10 -23.69 -66.87 17.99
C GLN A 10 -22.40 -66.58 17.20
N ALA A 11 -22.55 -66.06 15.98
CA ALA A 11 -21.46 -65.47 15.19
C ALA A 11 -21.89 -64.06 14.75
N GLY A 12 -21.23 -63.02 15.25
CA GLY A 12 -21.56 -61.64 14.85
C GLY A 12 -20.84 -60.48 15.56
N GLY A 13 -20.07 -60.71 16.62
CA GLY A 13 -19.56 -59.61 17.46
C GLY A 13 -18.38 -58.80 16.91
N VAL A 14 -17.50 -59.40 16.10
CA VAL A 14 -16.19 -58.79 15.79
C VAL A 14 -16.27 -57.73 14.68
N GLY A 15 -17.17 -57.89 13.69
CA GLY A 15 -17.30 -56.95 12.56
C GLY A 15 -17.90 -55.59 12.93
N ALA A 16 -18.90 -55.57 13.82
CA ALA A 16 -19.56 -54.34 14.25
C ALA A 16 -18.63 -53.45 15.09
N ALA A 17 -17.83 -54.04 15.97
CA ALA A 17 -16.84 -53.33 16.77
C ALA A 17 -15.72 -52.71 15.91
N MET A 18 -15.30 -53.39 14.84
CA MET A 18 -14.32 -52.84 13.89
C MET A 18 -14.90 -51.65 13.10
N LEU A 19 -16.15 -51.74 12.66
CA LEU A 19 -16.83 -50.66 11.93
C LEU A 19 -16.98 -49.39 12.78
N GLU A 20 -17.37 -49.54 14.06
CA GLU A 20 -17.44 -48.46 15.06
C GLU A 20 -16.09 -47.76 15.25
N ILE A 21 -15.01 -48.52 15.36
CA ILE A 21 -13.65 -47.99 15.54
C ILE A 21 -13.20 -47.23 14.29
N ILE A 22 -13.47 -47.77 13.09
CA ILE A 22 -13.14 -47.11 11.82
C ILE A 22 -13.95 -45.82 11.66
N MET A 23 -15.25 -45.83 11.98
CA MET A 23 -16.13 -44.66 11.88
C MET A 23 -15.76 -43.56 12.88
N LYS A 24 -15.38 -43.91 14.12
CA LYS A 24 -14.82 -42.96 15.11
C LYS A 24 -13.52 -42.34 14.64
N LYS A 25 -12.60 -43.12 14.08
CA LYS A 25 -11.33 -42.61 13.54
C LYS A 25 -11.54 -41.67 12.36
N ILE A 26 -12.47 -42.00 11.45
CA ILE A 26 -12.86 -41.12 10.34
C ILE A 26 -13.47 -39.81 10.88
N LEU A 27 -14.35 -39.88 11.89
CA LEU A 27 -14.96 -38.71 12.53
C LEU A 27 -13.91 -37.83 13.22
N THR A 28 -12.91 -38.40 13.90
CA THR A 28 -11.83 -37.64 14.53
C THR A 28 -10.94 -36.94 13.49
N VAL A 29 -10.60 -37.61 12.38
CA VAL A 29 -9.83 -37.00 11.28
C VAL A 29 -10.62 -35.87 10.62
N LEU A 30 -11.93 -36.04 10.39
CA LEU A 30 -12.80 -35.00 9.86
C LEU A 30 -12.89 -33.77 10.78
N LEU A 31 -12.95 -33.98 12.10
CA LEU A 31 -12.97 -32.88 13.07
C LEU A 31 -11.67 -32.08 13.03
N LEU A 32 -10.51 -32.74 13.04
CA LEU A 32 -9.18 -32.09 12.99
C LEU A 32 -8.95 -31.31 11.69
N SER A 33 -9.43 -31.82 10.56
CA SER A 33 -9.39 -31.11 9.28
C SER A 33 -10.25 -29.84 9.31
N PHE A 34 -11.40 -29.87 9.98
CA PHE A 34 -12.28 -28.71 10.12
C PHE A 34 -11.68 -27.61 10.98
N LEU A 35 -11.01 -27.97 12.10
CA LEU A 35 -10.30 -27.03 12.97
C LEU A 35 -9.15 -26.29 12.26
N SER A 36 -8.46 -26.96 11.35
CA SER A 36 -7.32 -26.38 10.62
C SER A 36 -7.77 -25.30 9.61
N VAL A 37 -8.90 -25.52 8.93
CA VAL A 37 -9.48 -24.55 7.99
C VAL A 37 -10.01 -23.30 8.72
N THR A 38 -10.62 -23.48 9.89
CA THR A 38 -11.14 -22.35 10.68
C THR A 38 -10.05 -21.46 11.26
N ALA A 39 -8.90 -22.03 11.64
CA ALA A 39 -7.77 -21.27 12.17
C ALA A 39 -7.10 -20.39 11.10
N GLN A 40 -6.89 -20.93 9.89
CA GLN A 40 -6.32 -20.16 8.79
C GLN A 40 -7.26 -19.05 8.30
N ALA A 41 -8.58 -19.30 8.29
CA ALA A 41 -9.57 -18.29 7.95
C ALA A 41 -9.63 -17.15 8.99
N SER A 42 -9.50 -17.45 10.29
CA SER A 42 -9.49 -16.42 11.34
C SER A 42 -8.23 -15.57 11.29
N GLU A 43 -7.06 -16.17 11.09
CA GLU A 43 -5.80 -15.43 10.99
C GLU A 43 -5.80 -14.48 9.78
N GLN A 44 -6.34 -14.92 8.64
CA GLN A 44 -6.49 -14.07 7.46
C GLN A 44 -7.45 -12.89 7.70
N ALA A 45 -8.56 -13.13 8.41
CA ALA A 45 -9.51 -12.09 8.78
C ALA A 45 -8.86 -11.06 9.73
N ASP A 46 -8.13 -11.51 10.75
CA ASP A 46 -7.39 -10.66 11.68
C ASP A 46 -6.35 -9.82 10.96
N LYS A 47 -5.64 -10.42 9.99
CA LYS A 47 -4.63 -9.73 9.19
C LYS A 47 -5.24 -8.68 8.28
N THR A 48 -6.43 -8.94 7.74
CA THR A 48 -7.19 -7.98 6.93
C THR A 48 -7.62 -6.79 7.79
N ALA A 49 -8.14 -7.06 9.00
CA ALA A 49 -8.55 -6.02 9.94
C ALA A 49 -7.36 -5.15 10.36
N ALA A 50 -6.23 -5.76 10.76
CA ALA A 50 -5.03 -5.03 11.15
C ALA A 50 -4.46 -4.18 9.98
N ALA A 51 -4.44 -4.72 8.76
CA ALA A 51 -4.01 -3.94 7.59
C ALA A 51 -4.92 -2.72 7.33
N LYS A 52 -6.23 -2.87 7.54
CA LYS A 52 -7.18 -1.76 7.43
C LYS A 52 -6.92 -0.69 8.48
N GLU A 53 -6.68 -1.08 9.73
CA GLU A 53 -6.32 -0.14 10.80
C GLU A 53 -5.05 0.65 10.47
N VAL A 54 -4.05 0.04 9.83
CA VAL A 54 -2.85 0.75 9.37
C VAL A 54 -3.20 1.80 8.30
N LEU A 55 -4.03 1.45 7.31
CA LEU A 55 -4.45 2.39 6.26
C LEU A 55 -5.25 3.57 6.83
N GLU A 56 -6.14 3.31 7.80
CA GLU A 56 -6.90 4.34 8.49
C GLU A 56 -5.98 5.23 9.33
N ALA A 57 -5.13 4.65 10.17
CA ALA A 57 -4.23 5.39 11.06
C ALA A 57 -3.17 6.22 10.30
N SER A 58 -2.75 5.75 9.13
CA SER A 58 -1.82 6.48 8.24
C SER A 58 -2.48 7.60 7.43
N ASN A 59 -3.80 7.79 7.53
CA ASN A 59 -4.60 8.73 6.72
C ASN A 59 -4.52 8.46 5.21
N ALA A 60 -4.37 7.20 4.79
CA ALA A 60 -4.24 6.84 3.37
C ALA A 60 -5.43 7.35 2.52
N LYS A 61 -6.65 7.26 3.05
CA LYS A 61 -7.86 7.77 2.38
C LYS A 61 -7.81 9.29 2.16
N ALA A 62 -7.32 10.04 3.14
CA ALA A 62 -7.22 11.49 3.02
C ALA A 62 -6.19 11.89 1.96
N ILE A 63 -5.05 11.20 1.91
CA ILE A 63 -4.01 11.39 0.88
C ILE A 63 -4.59 11.09 -0.50
N PHE A 64 -5.33 9.98 -0.64
CA PHE A 64 -6.00 9.62 -1.88
C PHE A 64 -7.02 10.68 -2.33
N SER A 65 -7.89 11.13 -1.42
CA SER A 65 -8.88 12.17 -1.72
C SER A 65 -8.22 13.49 -2.13
N GLU A 66 -7.10 13.86 -1.49
CA GLU A 66 -6.36 15.06 -1.87
C GLU A 66 -5.73 14.95 -3.26
N ALA A 67 -5.11 13.81 -3.58
CA ALA A 67 -4.57 13.56 -4.91
C ALA A 67 -5.67 13.62 -6.00
N ARG A 68 -6.85 13.04 -5.72
CA ARG A 68 -8.01 13.13 -6.60
C ARG A 68 -8.45 14.59 -6.81
N ARG A 69 -8.58 15.37 -5.74
CA ARG A 69 -8.95 16.80 -5.79
C ARG A 69 -7.95 17.61 -6.61
N GLN A 70 -6.65 17.29 -6.51
CA GLN A 70 -5.61 17.94 -7.28
C GLN A 70 -5.78 17.68 -8.79
N ILE A 71 -6.04 16.43 -9.18
CA ILE A 71 -6.29 16.05 -10.59
C ILE A 71 -7.55 16.75 -11.12
N GLU A 72 -8.62 16.79 -10.31
CA GLU A 72 -9.86 17.50 -10.63
C GLU A 72 -9.58 19.00 -10.89
N GLY A 73 -8.90 19.67 -9.96
CA GLY A 73 -8.55 21.08 -10.11
C GLY A 73 -7.67 21.38 -11.34
N MET A 74 -6.70 20.50 -11.65
CA MET A 74 -5.90 20.61 -12.88
C MET A 74 -6.76 20.48 -14.14
N THR A 75 -7.72 19.57 -14.12
CA THR A 75 -8.60 19.32 -15.27
C THR A 75 -9.59 20.46 -15.46
N ASP A 76 -10.18 20.97 -14.38
CA ASP A 76 -11.07 22.14 -14.41
C ASP A 76 -10.35 23.38 -14.95
N GLN A 77 -9.09 23.59 -14.53
CA GLN A 77 -8.26 24.65 -15.07
C GLN A 77 -8.04 24.49 -16.58
N ALA A 78 -7.72 23.27 -17.05
CA ALA A 78 -7.51 23.00 -18.46
C ALA A 78 -8.79 23.22 -19.29
N LEU A 79 -9.95 22.80 -18.78
CA LEU A 79 -11.24 23.06 -19.41
C LEU A 79 -11.50 24.57 -19.53
N THR A 80 -11.32 25.32 -18.44
CA THR A 80 -11.52 26.77 -18.39
C THR A 80 -10.62 27.52 -19.37
N GLN A 81 -9.40 27.03 -19.60
CA GLN A 81 -8.47 27.62 -20.58
C GLN A 81 -8.79 27.25 -22.03
N THR A 82 -9.42 26.10 -22.26
CA THR A 82 -9.66 25.55 -23.61
C THR A 82 -11.03 25.94 -24.17
N ILE A 83 -12.06 25.94 -23.32
CA ILE A 83 -13.45 26.18 -23.71
C ILE A 83 -13.76 27.67 -23.56
N PRO A 84 -14.19 28.36 -24.64
CA PRO A 84 -14.64 29.75 -24.56
C PRO A 84 -15.72 29.97 -23.49
N ALA A 85 -15.63 31.08 -22.75
CA ALA A 85 -16.49 31.36 -21.60
C ALA A 85 -17.99 31.51 -21.94
N ASP A 86 -18.32 31.83 -23.19
CA ASP A 86 -19.69 31.91 -23.70
C ASP A 86 -20.29 30.52 -24.01
N ASN A 87 -19.47 29.48 -24.12
CA ASN A 87 -19.91 28.12 -24.41
C ASN A 87 -20.21 27.29 -23.14
N LYS A 88 -21.15 27.77 -22.33
CA LYS A 88 -21.54 27.16 -21.05
C LYS A 88 -21.98 25.70 -21.17
N ALA A 89 -22.75 25.37 -22.22
CA ALA A 89 -23.23 24.01 -22.44
C ALA A 89 -22.08 23.02 -22.71
N MET A 90 -21.03 23.44 -23.42
CA MET A 90 -19.84 22.61 -23.61
C MET A 90 -19.07 22.45 -22.30
N MET A 91 -18.92 23.53 -21.53
CA MET A 91 -18.27 23.50 -20.22
C MET A 91 -18.94 22.48 -19.29
N GLU A 92 -20.26 22.63 -19.06
CA GLU A 92 -21.03 21.73 -18.19
C GLU A 92 -20.92 20.27 -18.61
N ARG A 93 -21.03 19.99 -19.93
CA ARG A 93 -20.91 18.63 -20.45
C ARG A 93 -19.53 18.02 -20.18
N TYR A 94 -18.46 18.79 -20.35
CA TYR A 94 -17.11 18.27 -20.14
C TYR A 94 -16.73 18.18 -18.67
N THR A 95 -17.16 19.12 -17.82
CA THR A 95 -17.02 19.00 -16.36
C THR A 95 -17.71 17.74 -15.86
N SER A 96 -18.96 17.49 -16.27
CA SER A 96 -19.68 16.26 -15.89
C SER A 96 -18.95 14.99 -16.36
N ARG A 97 -18.42 14.97 -17.59
CA ARG A 97 -17.62 13.84 -18.08
C ARG A 97 -16.34 13.62 -17.28
N VAL A 98 -15.66 14.68 -16.87
CA VAL A 98 -14.47 14.59 -16.01
C VAL A 98 -14.84 13.97 -14.68
N GLN A 99 -15.93 14.42 -14.05
CA GLN A 99 -16.39 13.83 -12.78
C GLN A 99 -16.65 12.34 -12.91
N THR A 100 -17.38 11.91 -13.94
CA THR A 100 -17.63 10.48 -14.21
C THR A 100 -16.32 9.70 -14.39
N ILE A 101 -15.36 10.21 -15.18
CA ILE A 101 -14.07 9.56 -15.40
C ILE A 101 -13.29 9.43 -14.08
N LEU A 102 -13.28 10.47 -13.24
CA LEU A 102 -12.60 10.42 -11.96
C LEU A 102 -13.30 9.48 -10.98
N GLU A 103 -14.63 9.47 -10.93
CA GLU A 103 -15.41 8.51 -10.12
C GLU A 103 -15.12 7.06 -10.48
N GLU A 104 -15.09 6.74 -11.77
CA GLU A 104 -14.83 5.38 -12.25
C GLU A 104 -13.35 4.98 -12.15
N GLY A 105 -12.44 5.91 -12.44
CA GLY A 105 -10.99 5.63 -12.54
C GLY A 105 -10.21 5.80 -11.25
N LEU A 106 -10.70 6.64 -10.32
CA LEU A 106 -10.09 6.91 -9.03
C LEU A 106 -11.05 6.51 -7.91
N ASP A 107 -11.37 5.22 -7.87
CA ASP A 107 -12.18 4.62 -6.81
C ASP A 107 -11.33 4.22 -5.60
N TRP A 108 -11.72 4.70 -4.40
CA TRP A 108 -11.03 4.37 -3.16
C TRP A 108 -11.20 2.89 -2.81
N GLY A 109 -12.37 2.29 -3.04
CA GLY A 109 -12.63 0.90 -2.66
C GLY A 109 -11.69 -0.08 -3.38
N ALA A 110 -11.58 0.06 -4.69
CA ALA A 110 -10.69 -0.73 -5.53
C ALA A 110 -9.20 -0.53 -5.17
N MET A 111 -8.80 0.69 -4.81
CA MET A 111 -7.44 0.96 -4.36
C MET A 111 -7.18 0.38 -2.96
N GLU A 112 -8.12 0.54 -2.03
CA GLU A 112 -8.03 0.00 -0.67
C GLU A 112 -7.87 -1.52 -0.71
N GLU A 113 -8.67 -2.24 -1.51
CA GLU A 113 -8.56 -3.69 -1.66
C GLU A 113 -7.16 -4.13 -2.12
N GLN A 114 -6.60 -3.44 -3.13
CA GLN A 114 -5.26 -3.72 -3.63
C GLN A 114 -4.18 -3.43 -2.58
N MET A 115 -4.31 -2.33 -1.83
CA MET A 115 -3.40 -2.01 -0.74
C MET A 115 -3.48 -3.06 0.36
N LEU A 116 -4.68 -3.43 0.80
CA LEU A 116 -4.89 -4.47 1.81
C LEU A 116 -4.20 -5.78 1.40
N ALA A 117 -4.33 -6.20 0.14
CA ALA A 117 -3.64 -7.38 -0.37
C ALA A 117 -2.11 -7.26 -0.30
N ILE A 118 -1.55 -6.08 -0.61
CA ILE A 118 -0.11 -5.81 -0.49
C ILE A 118 0.34 -5.91 0.98
N TYR A 119 -0.36 -5.25 1.90
CA TYR A 119 -0.02 -5.27 3.33
C TYR A 119 -0.12 -6.68 3.91
N GLN A 120 -1.18 -7.42 3.58
CA GLN A 120 -1.38 -8.81 4.00
C GLN A 120 -0.30 -9.76 3.46
N ARG A 121 0.25 -9.53 2.27
CA ARG A 121 1.36 -10.33 1.73
C ARG A 121 2.70 -9.97 2.36
N THR A 122 2.88 -8.70 2.74
CA THR A 122 4.20 -8.14 3.04
C THR A 122 4.54 -8.20 4.52
N PHE A 123 3.57 -7.91 5.39
CA PHE A 123 3.77 -7.81 6.83
C PHE A 123 3.13 -9.00 7.55
N SER A 124 3.65 -9.36 8.71
CA SER A 124 3.00 -10.26 9.66
C SER A 124 1.83 -9.57 10.37
N LEU A 125 0.94 -10.36 11.00
CA LEU A 125 -0.15 -9.81 11.81
C LEU A 125 0.36 -8.91 12.94
N GLN A 126 1.47 -9.28 13.59
CA GLN A 126 2.04 -8.50 14.68
C GLN A 126 2.59 -7.17 14.18
N GLU A 127 3.36 -7.16 13.08
CA GLU A 127 3.88 -5.93 12.50
C GLU A 127 2.77 -4.96 12.08
N LEU A 128 1.67 -5.47 11.52
CA LEU A 128 0.51 -4.63 11.18
C LEU A 128 -0.11 -3.99 12.43
N ARG A 129 -0.24 -4.75 13.52
CA ARG A 129 -0.76 -4.23 14.80
C ARG A 129 0.18 -3.17 15.39
N ASP A 130 1.48 -3.43 15.40
CA ASP A 130 2.49 -2.49 15.91
C ASP A 130 2.50 -1.18 15.09
N MET A 131 2.37 -1.28 13.76
CA MET A 131 2.24 -0.12 12.87
C MET A 131 0.98 0.69 13.18
N ALA A 132 -0.17 0.01 13.33
CA ALA A 132 -1.44 0.67 13.64
C ALA A 132 -1.36 1.38 15.00
N GLU A 133 -0.87 0.70 16.04
CA GLU A 133 -0.69 1.27 17.39
C GLU A 133 0.22 2.50 17.34
N PHE A 134 1.35 2.42 16.64
CA PHE A 134 2.26 3.55 16.49
C PHE A 134 1.58 4.73 15.82
N TYR A 135 0.93 4.56 14.66
CA TYR A 135 0.26 5.65 13.96
C TYR A 135 -0.92 6.24 14.75
N GLN A 136 -1.55 5.45 15.61
CA GLN A 136 -2.60 5.90 16.52
C GLN A 136 -2.07 6.57 17.80
N SER A 137 -0.76 6.48 18.09
CA SER A 137 -0.17 7.18 19.22
C SER A 137 -0.08 8.71 18.98
N ASP A 138 0.00 9.50 20.04
CA ASP A 138 0.23 10.94 19.94
C ASP A 138 1.53 11.28 19.18
N SER A 139 2.57 10.48 19.41
CA SER A 139 3.86 10.60 18.72
C SER A 139 3.75 10.27 17.24
N GLY A 140 3.08 9.17 16.87
CA GLY A 140 2.89 8.78 15.47
C GLY A 140 2.07 9.80 14.69
N ARG A 141 0.97 10.29 15.25
CA ARG A 141 0.19 11.40 14.66
C ARG A 141 1.03 12.68 14.52
N ALA A 142 1.84 13.01 15.53
CA ALA A 142 2.71 14.18 15.47
C ALA A 142 3.76 14.05 14.37
N ILE A 143 4.36 12.87 14.20
CA ILE A 143 5.31 12.58 13.12
C ILE A 143 4.62 12.74 11.76
N MET A 144 3.46 12.12 11.54
CA MET A 144 2.72 12.26 10.28
C MET A 144 2.38 13.71 9.93
N LYS A 145 2.05 14.53 10.94
CA LYS A 145 1.73 15.95 10.75
C LYS A 145 2.97 16.83 10.53
N LYS A 146 4.09 16.55 11.21
CA LYS A 146 5.26 17.44 11.28
C LYS A 146 6.37 17.06 10.30
N MET A 147 6.48 15.80 9.90
CA MET A 147 7.53 15.38 8.97
C MET A 147 7.53 16.12 7.63
N PRO A 148 6.36 16.43 6.99
CA PRO A 148 6.35 17.26 5.79
C PRO A 148 7.01 18.63 6.01
N GLN A 149 6.79 19.25 7.17
CA GLN A 149 7.43 20.52 7.54
C GLN A 149 8.94 20.36 7.73
N VAL A 150 9.38 19.31 8.43
CA VAL A 150 10.81 19.01 8.61
C VAL A 150 11.50 18.83 7.25
N MET A 151 10.88 18.11 6.33
CA MET A 151 11.40 17.93 4.97
C MET A 151 11.46 19.26 4.20
N ALA A 152 10.42 20.09 4.29
CA ALA A 152 10.38 21.40 3.65
C ALA A 152 11.49 22.33 4.17
N GLU A 153 11.69 22.39 5.48
CA GLU A 153 12.77 23.17 6.10
C GLU A 153 14.15 22.64 5.73
N SER A 154 14.30 21.30 5.63
CA SER A 154 15.55 20.67 5.20
C SER A 154 15.92 21.07 3.77
N VAL A 155 14.95 21.13 2.85
CA VAL A 155 15.19 21.61 1.48
C VAL A 155 15.66 23.07 1.47
N GLN A 156 15.06 23.93 2.30
CA GLN A 156 15.47 25.34 2.39
C GLN A 156 16.91 25.49 2.91
N ILE A 157 17.34 24.62 3.84
CA ILE A 157 18.73 24.58 4.31
C ILE A 157 19.66 24.25 3.14
N SER A 158 19.37 23.18 2.39
CA SER A 158 20.17 22.77 1.23
C SER A 158 20.25 23.85 0.15
N GLN A 159 19.14 24.57 -0.10
CA GLN A 159 19.12 25.70 -1.03
C GLN A 159 20.06 26.83 -0.59
N ARG A 160 20.05 27.21 0.70
CA ARG A 160 20.96 28.24 1.24
C ARG A 160 22.43 27.81 1.15
N GLN A 161 22.72 26.54 1.42
CA GLN A 161 24.07 26.00 1.27
C GLN A 161 24.54 26.09 -0.19
N MET A 162 23.69 25.72 -1.14
CA MET A 162 24.01 25.82 -2.56
C MET A 162 24.25 27.27 -2.99
N GLN A 163 23.43 28.22 -2.53
CA GLN A 163 23.63 29.65 -2.78
C GLN A 163 24.97 30.16 -2.27
N HIS A 164 25.47 29.60 -1.16
CA HIS A 164 26.78 29.97 -0.61
C HIS A 164 27.95 29.36 -1.40
N VAL A 165 27.81 28.13 -1.89
CA VAL A 165 28.88 27.39 -2.60
C VAL A 165 28.98 27.78 -4.08
N MET A 166 27.86 28.11 -4.73
CA MET A 166 27.80 28.36 -6.17
C MET A 166 28.80 29.43 -6.67
N PRO A 167 28.99 30.58 -5.99
CA PRO A 167 29.95 31.59 -6.44
C PRO A 167 31.39 31.07 -6.47
N SER A 168 31.80 30.28 -5.48
CA SER A 168 33.15 29.69 -5.44
C SER A 168 33.36 28.68 -6.55
N LEU A 169 32.33 27.88 -6.88
CA LEU A 169 32.37 26.98 -8.03
C LEU A 169 32.49 27.76 -9.34
N GLN A 170 31.72 28.83 -9.50
CA GLN A 170 31.80 29.71 -10.68
C GLN A 170 33.19 30.34 -10.82
N GLN A 171 33.78 30.81 -9.72
CA GLN A 171 35.14 31.35 -9.72
C GLN A 171 36.16 30.29 -10.14
N MET A 172 36.10 29.09 -9.56
CA MET A 172 36.99 27.99 -9.92
C MET A 172 36.91 27.65 -11.42
N PHE A 173 35.70 27.62 -12.01
CA PHE A 173 35.55 27.40 -13.45
C PHE A 173 36.15 28.56 -14.28
N SER A 174 35.94 29.81 -13.87
CA SER A 174 36.55 30.97 -14.53
C SER A 174 38.08 30.93 -14.48
N ASP A 175 38.66 30.53 -13.34
CA ASP A 175 40.11 30.43 -13.18
C ASP A 175 40.68 29.33 -14.10
N MET A 176 40.02 28.18 -14.15
CA MET A 176 40.39 27.08 -15.04
C MET A 176 40.36 27.48 -16.53
N GLU A 177 39.33 28.20 -16.97
CA GLU A 177 39.24 28.71 -18.34
C GLU A 177 40.40 29.68 -18.67
N ALA A 178 40.74 30.56 -17.74
CA ALA A 178 41.85 31.49 -17.89
C ALA A 178 43.20 30.77 -17.98
N GLU A 179 43.42 29.74 -17.16
CA GLU A 179 44.64 28.92 -17.21
C GLU A 179 44.79 28.16 -18.54
N LEU A 180 43.70 27.58 -19.06
CA LEU A 180 43.69 26.89 -20.35
C LEU A 180 44.04 27.85 -21.50
N ALA A 181 43.43 29.03 -21.52
CA ALA A 181 43.71 30.04 -22.55
C ALA A 181 45.18 30.50 -22.53
N GLN A 182 45.76 30.64 -21.33
CA GLN A 182 47.18 30.97 -21.18
C GLN A 182 48.10 29.83 -21.66
N ALA A 183 47.78 28.58 -21.33
CA ALA A 183 48.54 27.42 -21.76
C ALA A 183 48.56 27.27 -23.29
N ASP A 184 47.44 27.54 -23.96
CA ASP A 184 47.33 27.48 -25.42
C ASP A 184 48.08 28.64 -26.10
N ALA A 185 48.02 29.85 -25.54
CA ALA A 185 48.80 31.00 -26.02
C ALA A 185 50.32 30.74 -25.92
N GLN A 186 50.77 30.11 -24.84
CA GLN A 186 52.17 29.74 -24.64
C GLN A 186 52.65 28.64 -25.60
N LYS A 187 51.80 27.65 -25.90
CA LYS A 187 52.09 26.62 -26.92
C LYS A 187 52.15 27.18 -28.34
N GLY A 188 51.29 28.17 -28.67
CA GLY A 188 51.31 28.87 -29.95
C GLY A 188 52.58 29.71 -30.16
N ALA A 189 53.09 30.34 -29.11
CA ALA A 189 54.30 31.16 -29.13
C ALA A 189 55.62 30.35 -29.19
N GLN A 190 55.58 29.05 -28.88
CA GLN A 190 56.75 28.15 -28.93
C GLN A 190 56.87 27.35 -30.24
N LYS A 191 55.97 27.56 -31.21
CA LYS A 191 56.05 26.90 -32.52
C LYS A 191 56.94 27.74 -33.47
N PRO A 192 58.02 27.18 -34.05
CA PRO A 192 58.97 27.91 -34.89
C PRO A 192 58.39 28.37 -36.23
#